data_AF-A0A5J5A923-F1
#
_entry.id   AF-A0A5J5A923-F1
#
_cell.length_a   1.000
_cell.length_b   1.000
_cell.length_c   1.000
_cell.angle_alpha   90.00
_cell.angle_beta   90.00
_cell.angle_gamma   90.00
#
_symmetry.space_group_name_H-M   'P 1'
#
loop_
_entity.id
_entity.type
_entity.pdbx_description
1 polymer ?
#
loop_
_entity_poly.entity_id
_entity_poly.type
_entity_poly.pdbx_seq_one_letter_code
_entity_poly.pdbx_strand_id
1 'polypeptide(L)'
;MAPNSIPTPTKLSLLLLLAMYMHSSADVGQPKETNMTLYLQDRSTGPNATVVPITGIPGQLWSSSNFGTVLCSDDPITEGLDENSAQIGRAQGIFVTSSLDGSIAHVSASIVFTNGPYNGNTIEIQGVSRQLDSVSEVAVVAGTGNFRTSEAEVPQLIETKMSLYFQDYATGPNATAITVTGIPGRVWSYSSFGTIFVTDDPITESIDKNSPEIARGQGIYVTSSLDGANTLVLVSIVFTNREYNGSTLEIQGRSIQLASVREVSVVSGTGKFRFARGYATFETVYLDTSIGYSVIRCNVTVLHY
;
A
#
# COMPACT_ATOMS: atom_id res chain seq x y z
N MET A 1 4.46 -50.89 -60.94
CA MET A 1 5.57 -50.08 -60.39
C MET A 1 5.24 -48.62 -60.63
N ALA A 2 5.44 -47.80 -59.58
CA ALA A 2 4.91 -46.44 -59.31
C ALA A 2 3.42 -46.40 -58.85
N PRO A 3 2.98 -45.38 -58.06
CA PRO A 3 3.43 -45.06 -56.69
C PRO A 3 2.27 -44.64 -55.72
N ASN A 4 2.65 -44.24 -54.50
CA ASN A 4 1.95 -43.34 -53.56
C ASN A 4 0.79 -43.87 -52.69
N SER A 5 1.10 -44.24 -51.45
CA SER A 5 0.23 -43.93 -50.31
C SER A 5 1.02 -43.15 -49.25
N ILE A 6 0.63 -41.89 -49.08
CA ILE A 6 1.11 -40.99 -48.04
C ILE A 6 0.50 -41.48 -46.70
N PRO A 7 1.27 -41.65 -45.60
CA PRO A 7 0.67 -41.82 -44.29
C PRO A 7 0.09 -40.47 -43.85
N THR A 8 -1.20 -40.48 -43.51
CA THR A 8 -1.93 -39.39 -42.88
C THR A 8 -1.23 -38.90 -41.61
N PRO A 9 -1.19 -37.58 -41.32
CA PRO A 9 -0.60 -37.10 -40.09
C PRO A 9 -1.46 -37.52 -38.91
N THR A 10 -0.83 -38.20 -37.96
CA THR A 10 -1.36 -38.48 -36.63
C THR A 10 -1.79 -37.15 -36.01
N LYS A 11 -3.10 -36.99 -35.77
CA LYS A 11 -3.62 -35.88 -34.97
C LYS A 11 -3.00 -35.96 -33.59
N LEU A 12 -2.05 -35.08 -33.29
CA LEU A 12 -1.64 -34.78 -31.94
C LEU A 12 -2.85 -34.13 -31.26
N SER A 13 -3.62 -34.92 -30.51
CA SER A 13 -4.68 -34.44 -29.65
C SER A 13 -4.04 -33.65 -28.50
N LEU A 14 -3.75 -32.38 -28.76
CA LEU A 14 -3.45 -31.42 -27.72
C LEU A 14 -4.74 -31.25 -26.92
N LEU A 15 -4.81 -31.92 -25.78
CA LEU A 15 -5.84 -31.77 -24.78
C LEU A 15 -5.70 -30.35 -24.18
N LEU A 16 -6.17 -29.36 -24.94
CA LEU A 16 -6.36 -28.01 -24.46
C LEU A 16 -7.57 -28.10 -23.51
N LEU A 17 -7.28 -28.31 -22.23
CA LEU A 17 -8.21 -28.00 -21.14
C LEU A 17 -8.44 -26.48 -21.18
N LEU A 18 -9.29 -26.05 -22.12
CA LEU A 18 -9.81 -24.70 -22.16
C LEU A 18 -10.72 -24.60 -20.95
N ALA A 19 -10.18 -23.96 -19.92
CA ALA A 19 -10.88 -23.60 -18.71
C ALA A 19 -12.27 -23.06 -19.08
N MET A 20 -13.28 -23.64 -18.43
CA MET A 20 -14.67 -23.24 -18.55
C MET A 20 -14.78 -21.72 -18.51
N TYR A 21 -15.31 -21.13 -19.59
CA TYR A 21 -15.94 -19.82 -19.51
C TYR A 21 -17.19 -19.96 -18.65
N MET A 22 -17.00 -20.04 -17.33
CA MET A 22 -18.01 -19.63 -16.37
C MET A 22 -17.97 -18.11 -16.38
N HIS A 23 -18.61 -17.49 -17.37
CA HIS A 23 -19.17 -16.17 -17.15
C HIS A 23 -20.30 -16.35 -16.14
N SER A 24 -19.98 -16.34 -14.84
CA SER A 24 -20.97 -15.86 -13.90
C SER A 24 -21.11 -14.38 -14.25
N SER A 25 -22.16 -14.03 -14.98
CA SER A 25 -22.69 -12.67 -14.89
C SER A 25 -23.03 -12.50 -13.41
N ALA A 26 -22.09 -11.97 -12.64
CA ALA A 26 -22.38 -11.49 -11.30
C ALA A 26 -23.46 -10.44 -11.54
N ASP A 27 -24.66 -10.74 -11.07
CA ASP A 27 -25.73 -9.76 -11.01
C ASP A 27 -25.15 -8.57 -10.24
N VAL A 28 -24.86 -7.48 -10.93
CA VAL A 28 -24.35 -6.25 -10.32
C VAL A 28 -25.56 -5.64 -9.65
N GLY A 29 -25.90 -6.20 -8.48
CA GLY A 29 -26.92 -5.65 -7.61
C GLY A 29 -26.60 -4.19 -7.35
N GLN A 30 -27.64 -3.42 -6.99
CA GLN A 30 -27.46 -2.01 -6.67
C GLN A 30 -26.37 -1.86 -5.59
N PRO A 31 -25.46 -0.89 -5.74
CA PRO A 31 -24.46 -0.58 -4.73
C PRO A 31 -25.13 -0.39 -3.38
N LYS A 32 -24.58 -1.05 -2.36
CA LYS A 32 -25.09 -0.98 -1.00
C LYS A 32 -24.01 -0.40 -0.10
N GLU A 33 -24.34 0.69 0.57
CA GLU A 33 -23.53 1.18 1.69
C GLU A 33 -23.72 0.24 2.90
N THR A 34 -22.61 -0.17 3.50
CA THR A 34 -22.60 -1.00 4.71
C THR A 34 -21.82 -0.27 5.79
N ASN A 35 -22.51 0.12 6.86
CA ASN A 35 -21.92 0.70 8.05
C ASN A 35 -21.76 -0.37 9.12
N MET A 36 -20.58 -0.48 9.71
CA MET A 36 -20.21 -1.54 10.65
C MET A 36 -19.23 -1.01 11.68
N THR A 37 -19.31 -1.55 12.90
CA THR A 37 -18.38 -1.29 13.99
C THR A 37 -17.69 -2.59 14.35
N LEU A 38 -16.36 -2.56 14.34
CA LEU A 38 -15.50 -3.69 14.63
C LEU A 38 -14.54 -3.31 15.76
N TYR A 39 -14.21 -4.26 16.63
CA TYR A 39 -13.25 -4.05 17.71
C TYR A 39 -12.02 -4.93 17.46
N LEU A 40 -10.88 -4.29 17.17
CA LEU A 40 -9.61 -4.97 16.98
C LEU A 40 -8.95 -5.17 18.34
N GLN A 41 -8.55 -6.40 18.63
CA GLN A 41 -7.93 -6.79 19.90
C GLN A 41 -6.41 -6.90 19.73
N ASP A 42 -5.73 -5.75 19.67
CA ASP A 42 -4.26 -5.67 19.55
C ASP A 42 -3.59 -6.00 20.90
N ARG A 43 -2.66 -6.97 20.87
CA ARG A 43 -1.83 -7.36 22.01
C ARG A 43 -0.37 -7.34 21.58
N SER A 44 0.37 -6.33 22.00
CA SER A 44 1.79 -6.19 21.63
C SER A 44 2.77 -6.86 22.61
N THR A 45 2.29 -7.47 23.71
CA THR A 45 3.14 -8.13 24.72
C THR A 45 2.49 -9.39 25.31
N GLY A 46 3.30 -10.23 25.97
CA GLY A 46 2.85 -11.44 26.65
C GLY A 46 2.80 -12.68 25.76
N PRO A 47 2.40 -13.85 26.31
CA PRO A 47 2.41 -15.13 25.59
C PRO A 47 1.36 -15.19 24.46
N ASN A 48 0.38 -14.29 24.48
CA ASN A 48 -0.70 -14.19 23.50
C ASN A 48 -0.57 -12.92 22.65
N ALA A 49 0.66 -12.45 22.42
CA ALA A 49 0.90 -11.29 21.57
C ALA A 49 0.41 -11.60 20.14
N THR A 50 -0.35 -10.67 19.58
CA THR A 50 -0.93 -10.73 18.23
C THR A 50 -0.21 -9.80 17.28
N VAL A 51 0.61 -8.88 17.81
CA VAL A 51 1.48 -7.97 17.05
C VAL A 51 2.93 -8.19 17.44
N VAL A 52 3.79 -8.36 16.44
CA VAL A 52 5.23 -8.59 16.65
C VAL A 52 6.08 -7.71 15.73
N PRO A 53 7.11 -7.00 16.25
CA PRO A 53 8.10 -6.37 15.39
C PRO A 53 8.93 -7.47 14.70
N ILE A 54 8.95 -7.43 13.35
CA ILE A 54 9.65 -8.44 12.55
C ILE A 54 11.00 -7.94 12.03
N THR A 55 11.14 -6.63 11.85
CA THR A 55 12.41 -5.98 11.49
C THR A 55 12.36 -4.49 11.80
N GLY A 56 13.51 -3.84 11.85
CA GLY A 56 13.63 -2.39 11.95
C GLY A 56 15.06 -1.95 11.70
N ILE A 57 15.36 -0.70 12.03
CA ILE A 57 16.69 -0.12 11.83
C ILE A 57 17.73 -0.92 12.64
N PRO A 58 18.82 -1.41 12.03
CA PRO A 58 19.86 -2.14 12.75
C PRO A 58 20.45 -1.32 13.90
N GLY A 59 20.56 -1.93 15.09
CA GLY A 59 21.09 -1.29 16.29
C GLY A 59 20.11 -0.38 17.04
N GLN A 60 18.87 -0.26 16.58
CA GLN A 60 17.80 0.45 17.29
C GLN A 60 16.82 -0.52 17.95
N LEU A 61 16.08 -0.01 18.94
CA LEU A 61 14.94 -0.72 19.51
C LEU A 61 13.82 -0.80 18.46
N TRP A 62 13.26 -1.99 18.26
CA TRP A 62 12.11 -2.19 17.38
C TRP A 62 10.83 -2.16 18.22
N SER A 63 10.06 -1.09 18.06
CA SER A 63 8.77 -0.90 18.74
C SER A 63 7.79 -0.15 17.85
N SER A 64 6.50 -0.19 18.18
CA SER A 64 5.43 0.50 17.42
C SER A 64 5.61 2.02 17.34
N SER A 65 6.49 2.60 18.17
CA SER A 65 6.78 4.04 18.20
C SER A 65 8.17 4.39 17.65
N ASN A 66 8.93 3.43 17.12
CA ASN A 66 10.24 3.69 16.53
C ASN A 66 10.17 3.67 15.01
N PHE A 67 10.51 4.79 14.37
CA PHE A 67 10.61 4.92 12.92
C PHE A 67 11.38 3.76 12.29
N GLY A 68 10.85 3.25 11.18
CA GLY A 68 11.45 2.13 10.45
C GLY A 68 11.11 0.75 11.02
N THR A 69 10.38 0.67 12.14
CA THR A 69 9.91 -0.62 12.66
C THR A 69 8.79 -1.16 11.78
N VAL A 70 8.98 -2.39 11.28
CA VAL A 70 7.96 -3.16 10.56
C VAL A 70 7.40 -4.19 11.53
N LEU A 71 6.10 -4.15 11.74
CA LEU A 71 5.35 -5.07 12.60
C LEU A 71 4.44 -5.94 11.73
N CYS A 72 4.32 -7.21 12.10
CA CYS A 72 3.31 -8.11 11.58
C CYS A 72 2.20 -8.23 12.64
N SER A 73 0.94 -8.10 12.21
CA SER A 73 -0.21 -8.29 13.10
C SER A 73 -1.10 -9.43 12.63
N ASP A 74 -1.79 -10.01 13.61
CA ASP A 74 -2.77 -11.04 13.41
C ASP A 74 -3.84 -10.99 14.50
N ASP A 75 -4.53 -9.85 14.57
CA ASP A 75 -5.38 -9.46 15.69
C ASP A 75 -6.80 -10.05 15.58
N PRO A 76 -7.38 -10.59 16.66
CA PRO A 76 -8.80 -10.94 16.69
C PRO A 76 -9.69 -9.70 16.48
N ILE A 77 -10.78 -9.89 15.73
CA ILE A 77 -11.85 -8.89 15.62
C ILE A 77 -13.09 -9.41 16.34
N THR A 78 -13.62 -8.63 17.27
CA THR A 78 -14.78 -8.98 18.09
C THR A 78 -15.98 -8.06 17.85
N GLU A 79 -17.19 -8.53 18.21
CA GLU A 79 -18.43 -7.73 18.13
C GLU A 79 -18.51 -6.61 19.17
N GLY A 80 -17.78 -6.74 20.28
CA GLY A 80 -17.75 -5.79 21.38
C GLY A 80 -16.33 -5.55 21.89
N LEU A 81 -16.19 -4.51 22.72
CA LEU A 81 -14.92 -4.10 23.36
C LEU A 81 -14.33 -5.19 24.26
N ASP A 82 -15.18 -5.97 24.93
CA ASP A 82 -14.75 -7.02 25.86
C ASP A 82 -13.93 -8.09 25.12
N GLU A 83 -12.80 -8.49 25.69
CA GLU A 83 -11.93 -9.52 25.11
C GLU A 83 -12.58 -10.91 25.02
N ASN A 84 -13.65 -11.14 25.78
CA ASN A 84 -14.46 -12.36 25.73
C ASN A 84 -15.65 -12.23 24.77
N SER A 85 -15.82 -11.09 24.11
CA SER A 85 -16.84 -10.90 23.09
C SER A 85 -16.63 -11.87 21.94
N ALA A 86 -17.72 -12.21 21.24
CA ALA A 86 -17.68 -13.14 20.12
C ALA A 86 -16.71 -12.64 19.06
N GLN A 87 -15.71 -13.47 18.73
CA GLN A 87 -14.81 -13.19 17.63
C GLN A 87 -15.54 -13.42 16.29
N ILE A 88 -15.51 -12.40 15.43
CA ILE A 88 -16.16 -12.40 14.12
C ILE A 88 -15.17 -12.42 12.96
N GLY A 89 -13.89 -12.18 13.24
CA GLY A 89 -12.87 -12.13 12.22
C GLY A 89 -11.48 -11.91 12.77
N ARG A 90 -10.60 -11.47 11.88
CA ARG A 90 -9.18 -11.19 12.14
C ARG A 90 -8.70 -10.00 11.32
N ALA A 91 -7.81 -9.18 11.87
CA ALA A 91 -7.07 -8.16 11.14
C ALA A 91 -5.63 -8.68 10.95
N GLN A 92 -5.23 -8.91 9.71
CA GLN A 92 -3.95 -9.54 9.38
C GLN A 92 -3.18 -8.64 8.44
N GLY A 93 -1.91 -8.35 8.74
CA GLY A 93 -1.15 -7.48 7.85
C GLY A 93 0.16 -6.98 8.39
N ILE A 94 0.66 -5.93 7.74
CA ILE A 94 1.91 -5.27 8.09
C ILE A 94 1.61 -3.82 8.47
N PHE A 95 2.23 -3.40 9.56
CA PHE A 95 2.24 -2.03 10.06
C PHE A 95 3.68 -1.53 10.03
N VAL A 96 3.88 -0.31 9.59
CA VAL A 96 5.22 0.28 9.51
C VAL A 96 5.18 1.63 10.18
N THR A 97 5.93 1.80 11.27
CA THR A 97 6.09 3.11 11.88
C THR A 97 6.88 4.00 10.92
N SER A 98 6.15 4.80 10.14
CA SER A 98 6.65 5.47 8.94
C SER A 98 6.68 6.98 9.10
N SER A 99 6.46 7.53 10.31
CA SER A 99 6.86 8.89 10.62
C SER A 99 8.14 8.91 11.45
N LEU A 100 9.00 9.89 11.19
CA LEU A 100 10.25 10.09 11.91
C LEU A 100 10.05 10.32 13.42
N ASP A 101 8.91 10.89 13.81
CA ASP A 101 8.52 11.11 15.21
C ASP A 101 7.83 9.90 15.88
N GLY A 102 7.59 8.83 15.13
CA GLY A 102 6.95 7.61 15.63
C GLY A 102 5.43 7.68 15.81
N SER A 103 4.79 8.80 15.48
CA SER A 103 3.35 9.03 15.70
C SER A 103 2.42 8.36 14.67
N ILE A 104 2.94 7.98 13.48
CA ILE A 104 2.16 7.44 12.37
C ILE A 104 2.67 6.06 11.96
N ALA A 105 1.74 5.15 11.74
CA ALA A 105 1.99 3.86 11.12
C ALA A 105 1.34 3.78 9.73
N HIS A 106 2.09 3.45 8.68
CA HIS A 106 1.51 3.02 7.42
C HIS A 106 1.03 1.57 7.55
N VAL A 107 -0.24 1.35 7.23
CA VAL A 107 -0.96 0.08 7.36
C VAL A 107 -1.14 -0.53 5.96
N SER A 108 -0.92 -1.83 5.85
CA SER A 108 -1.40 -2.66 4.74
C SER A 108 -1.91 -3.97 5.33
N ALA A 109 -3.24 -4.11 5.40
CA ALA A 109 -3.87 -5.19 6.14
C ALA A 109 -5.21 -5.63 5.54
N SER A 110 -5.57 -6.88 5.83
CA SER A 110 -6.84 -7.50 5.51
C SER A 110 -7.68 -7.65 6.78
N ILE A 111 -8.92 -7.18 6.73
CA ILE A 111 -9.99 -7.54 7.67
C ILE A 111 -10.65 -8.80 7.12
N VAL A 112 -10.42 -9.94 7.75
CA VAL A 112 -10.91 -11.26 7.35
C VAL A 112 -12.07 -11.66 8.25
N PHE A 113 -13.27 -11.78 7.69
CA PHE A 113 -14.44 -12.24 8.44
C PHE A 113 -14.50 -13.76 8.47
N THR A 114 -14.59 -14.34 9.66
CA THR A 114 -14.60 -15.79 9.87
C THR A 114 -15.92 -16.31 10.43
N ASN A 115 -16.82 -15.42 10.86
CA ASN A 115 -18.15 -15.76 11.38
C ASN A 115 -19.19 -14.70 10.93
N GLY A 116 -20.45 -14.97 11.26
CA GLY A 116 -21.55 -14.04 11.01
C GLY A 116 -21.91 -13.90 9.52
N PRO A 117 -22.64 -12.84 9.15
CA PRO A 117 -23.19 -12.67 7.79
C PRO A 117 -22.14 -12.42 6.71
N TYR A 118 -20.91 -12.08 7.10
CA TYR A 118 -19.80 -11.80 6.19
C TYR A 118 -18.73 -12.88 6.17
N ASN A 119 -18.97 -14.04 6.80
CA ASN A 119 -18.01 -15.14 6.85
C ASN A 119 -17.44 -15.48 5.46
N GLY A 120 -16.12 -15.49 5.34
CA GLY A 120 -15.37 -15.75 4.11
C GLY A 120 -15.11 -14.51 3.25
N ASN A 121 -15.65 -13.35 3.61
CA ASN A 121 -15.36 -12.08 2.94
C ASN A 121 -14.15 -11.40 3.56
N THR A 122 -13.50 -10.51 2.79
CA THR A 122 -12.41 -9.65 3.26
C THR A 122 -12.65 -8.19 2.87
N ILE A 123 -12.10 -7.28 3.68
CA ILE A 123 -11.92 -5.86 3.35
C ILE A 123 -10.43 -5.57 3.44
N GLU A 124 -9.87 -4.96 2.41
CA GLU A 124 -8.46 -4.57 2.38
C GLU A 124 -8.34 -3.09 2.74
N ILE A 125 -7.44 -2.77 3.67
CA ILE A 125 -7.13 -1.41 4.07
C ILE A 125 -5.66 -1.08 3.78
N GLN A 126 -5.44 0.13 3.31
CA GLN A 126 -4.10 0.69 3.14
C GLN A 126 -4.11 2.17 3.54
N GLY A 127 -3.02 2.60 4.18
CA GLY A 127 -2.74 4.01 4.38
C GLY A 127 -2.26 4.32 5.79
N VAL A 128 -2.27 5.60 6.16
CA VAL A 128 -1.73 6.03 7.45
C VAL A 128 -2.71 5.92 8.61
N SER A 129 -2.24 5.35 9.72
CA SER A 129 -2.90 5.34 11.01
C SER A 129 -2.16 6.28 11.97
N ARG A 130 -2.86 7.32 12.44
CA ARG A 130 -2.36 8.30 13.40
C ARG A 130 -2.53 7.74 14.81
N GLN A 131 -1.48 7.09 15.33
CA GLN A 131 -1.53 6.27 16.55
C GLN A 131 -1.85 7.09 17.81
N LEU A 132 -1.57 8.40 17.80
CA LEU A 132 -1.76 9.30 18.94
C LEU A 132 -3.09 10.05 18.89
N ASP A 133 -3.82 9.97 17.79
CA ASP A 133 -5.09 10.68 17.62
C ASP A 133 -6.25 9.83 18.17
N SER A 134 -7.30 10.48 18.69
CA SER A 134 -8.48 9.78 19.19
C SER A 134 -9.29 9.10 18.08
N VAL A 135 -9.14 9.57 16.84
CA VAL A 135 -9.74 9.01 15.63
C VAL A 135 -8.71 9.09 14.51
N SER A 136 -8.46 7.96 13.85
CA SER A 136 -7.69 7.90 12.62
C SER A 136 -8.56 7.35 11.49
N GLU A 137 -8.45 7.94 10.30
CA GLU A 137 -9.10 7.45 9.08
C GLU A 137 -8.07 6.67 8.26
N VAL A 138 -8.41 5.44 7.86
CA VAL A 138 -7.61 4.59 6.96
C VAL A 138 -8.49 4.20 5.77
N ALA A 139 -7.92 4.22 4.57
CA ALA A 139 -8.69 3.99 3.36
C ALA A 139 -8.98 2.49 3.15
N VAL A 140 -10.22 2.18 2.77
CA VAL A 140 -10.58 0.88 2.18
C VAL A 140 -10.15 0.91 0.72
N VAL A 141 -9.32 -0.06 0.31
CA VAL A 141 -8.77 -0.14 -1.05
C VAL A 141 -9.42 -1.23 -1.89
N ALA A 142 -9.95 -2.28 -1.25
CA ALA A 142 -10.64 -3.36 -1.93
C ALA A 142 -11.52 -4.17 -0.97
N GLY A 143 -12.29 -5.11 -1.51
CA GLY A 143 -13.04 -6.09 -0.74
C GLY A 143 -13.43 -7.31 -1.59
N THR A 144 -13.70 -8.42 -0.92
CA THR A 144 -14.13 -9.68 -1.55
C THR A 144 -15.53 -10.08 -1.11
N GLY A 145 -16.13 -11.05 -1.80
CA GLY A 145 -17.48 -11.53 -1.52
C GLY A 145 -18.52 -10.40 -1.59
N ASN A 146 -19.18 -10.11 -0.46
CA ASN A 146 -20.20 -9.06 -0.38
C ASN A 146 -19.62 -7.62 -0.43
N PHE A 147 -18.30 -7.46 -0.29
CA PHE A 147 -17.62 -6.17 -0.34
C PHE A 147 -16.94 -5.89 -1.69
N ARG A 148 -17.23 -6.70 -2.72
CA ARG A 148 -16.73 -6.40 -4.07
C ARG A 148 -17.28 -5.07 -4.54
N THR A 149 -16.40 -4.22 -5.04
CA THR A 149 -16.77 -2.93 -5.61
C THR A 149 -17.69 -3.13 -6.82
N SER A 150 -18.90 -2.57 -6.75
CA SER A 150 -19.77 -2.35 -7.91
C SER A 150 -19.71 -0.88 -8.30
N GLU A 151 -19.72 -0.57 -9.59
CA GLU A 151 -19.88 0.82 -10.04
C GLU A 151 -21.28 1.32 -9.64
N ALA A 152 -21.32 2.27 -8.70
CA ALA A 152 -22.54 3.00 -8.40
C ALA A 152 -22.81 4.08 -9.44
N GLU A 153 -24.07 4.46 -9.64
CA GLU A 153 -24.38 5.75 -10.25
C GLU A 153 -23.74 6.85 -9.39
N VAL A 154 -22.75 7.49 -9.98
CA VAL A 154 -21.79 8.41 -9.35
C VAL A 154 -22.45 9.79 -9.23
N PRO A 155 -22.41 10.47 -8.07
CA PRO A 155 -22.56 11.93 -7.99
C PRO A 155 -21.57 12.65 -8.93
N GLN A 156 -21.62 13.99 -9.05
CA GLN A 156 -20.75 14.68 -10.02
C GLN A 156 -19.26 14.44 -9.71
N LEU A 157 -18.56 13.68 -10.57
CA LEU A 157 -17.16 13.29 -10.40
C LEU A 157 -16.24 14.51 -10.56
N ILE A 158 -15.30 14.68 -9.63
CA ILE A 158 -14.29 15.73 -9.64
C ILE A 158 -12.96 15.13 -10.10
N GLU A 159 -12.35 15.72 -11.14
CA GLU A 159 -10.98 15.44 -11.54
C GLU A 159 -10.04 16.48 -10.93
N THR A 160 -9.11 16.04 -10.10
CA THR A 160 -8.06 16.88 -9.52
C THR A 160 -6.70 16.49 -10.09
N LYS A 161 -5.93 17.50 -10.51
CA LYS A 161 -4.54 17.35 -10.98
C LYS A 161 -3.63 18.16 -10.10
N MET A 162 -2.53 17.55 -9.69
CA MET A 162 -1.53 18.21 -8.86
C MET A 162 -0.12 17.75 -9.22
N SER A 163 0.84 18.64 -8.99
CA SER A 163 2.26 18.36 -9.08
C SER A 163 2.88 18.60 -7.71
N LEU A 164 3.54 17.57 -7.19
CA LEU A 164 4.12 17.50 -5.86
C LEU A 164 5.61 17.15 -5.99
N TYR A 165 6.45 17.58 -5.05
CA TYR A 165 7.90 17.35 -5.11
C TYR A 165 8.37 16.67 -3.83
N PHE A 166 8.66 15.37 -3.92
CA PHE A 166 9.24 14.62 -2.80
C PHE A 166 10.70 15.00 -2.65
N GLN A 167 11.10 15.29 -1.43
CA GLN A 167 12.44 15.68 -1.02
C GLN A 167 13.09 14.50 -0.30
N ASP A 168 13.66 13.58 -1.07
CA ASP A 168 14.16 12.28 -0.58
C ASP A 168 15.62 12.38 -0.14
N TYR A 169 15.89 11.97 1.10
CA TYR A 169 17.22 11.88 1.70
C TYR A 169 17.51 10.44 2.06
N ALA A 170 18.31 9.75 1.23
CA ALA A 170 18.65 8.35 1.39
C ALA A 170 19.78 8.08 2.41
N THR A 171 20.54 9.11 2.77
CA THR A 171 21.71 8.98 3.66
C THR A 171 21.90 10.20 4.58
N GLY A 172 22.78 10.06 5.56
CA GLY A 172 23.14 11.13 6.48
C GLY A 172 22.25 11.17 7.74
N PRO A 173 22.50 12.13 8.65
CA PRO A 173 21.79 12.22 9.92
C PRO A 173 20.31 12.59 9.79
N ASN A 174 19.91 13.15 8.64
CA ASN A 174 18.54 13.55 8.33
C ASN A 174 17.90 12.65 7.26
N ALA A 175 18.34 11.39 7.17
CA ALA A 175 17.78 10.46 6.19
C ALA A 175 16.27 10.26 6.43
N THR A 176 15.50 10.41 5.37
CA THR A 176 14.04 10.26 5.33
C THR A 176 13.62 8.96 4.66
N ALA A 177 14.49 8.39 3.82
CA ALA A 177 14.34 7.07 3.22
C ALA A 177 15.48 6.16 3.67
N ILE A 178 15.14 5.08 4.36
CA ILE A 178 16.13 4.20 5.00
C ILE A 178 15.90 2.74 4.67
N THR A 179 16.98 2.00 4.51
CA THR A 179 16.93 0.54 4.38
C THR A 179 16.73 -0.09 5.76
N VAL A 180 15.68 -0.91 5.90
CA VAL A 180 15.36 -1.56 7.17
C VAL A 180 15.69 -3.05 7.17
N THR A 181 15.63 -3.72 6.02
CA THR A 181 16.01 -5.13 5.91
C THR A 181 16.26 -5.56 4.47
N GLY A 182 16.82 -6.75 4.33
CA GLY A 182 17.02 -7.43 3.06
C GLY A 182 17.42 -8.89 3.28
N ILE A 183 17.82 -9.58 2.20
CA ILE A 183 18.24 -10.99 2.30
C ILE A 183 19.56 -11.08 3.10
N PRO A 184 19.64 -11.91 4.16
CA PRO A 184 20.87 -12.09 4.93
C PRO A 184 22.06 -12.51 4.07
N GLY A 185 23.22 -11.91 4.33
CA GLY A 185 24.45 -12.19 3.58
C GLY A 185 24.50 -11.56 2.17
N ARG A 186 23.51 -10.77 1.78
CA ARG A 186 23.54 -9.95 0.56
C ARG A 186 23.70 -8.47 0.90
N VAL A 187 24.21 -7.70 -0.06
CA VAL A 187 24.17 -6.24 0.02
C VAL A 187 22.71 -5.80 -0.01
N TRP A 188 22.34 -4.88 0.87
CA TRP A 188 21.02 -4.24 0.84
C TRP A 188 21.15 -2.93 0.08
N SER A 189 20.47 -2.81 -1.05
CA SER A 189 20.52 -1.65 -1.93
C SER A 189 19.23 -1.55 -2.74
N TYR A 190 19.01 -0.39 -3.37
CA TYR A 190 17.84 -0.17 -4.23
C TYR A 190 17.73 -1.25 -5.32
N SER A 191 18.85 -1.74 -5.83
CA SER A 191 18.93 -2.78 -6.86
C SER A 191 19.00 -4.22 -6.34
N SER A 192 18.81 -4.46 -5.04
CA SER A 192 18.93 -5.80 -4.45
C SER A 192 17.57 -6.39 -4.12
N PHE A 193 17.19 -7.50 -4.77
CA PHE A 193 15.93 -8.22 -4.52
C PHE A 193 15.73 -8.52 -3.03
N GLY A 194 14.51 -8.24 -2.54
CA GLY A 194 14.10 -8.45 -1.16
C GLY A 194 14.49 -7.31 -0.22
N THR A 195 15.13 -6.24 -0.71
CA THR A 195 15.44 -5.06 0.12
C THR A 195 14.17 -4.27 0.38
N ILE A 196 13.94 -3.91 1.65
CA ILE A 196 12.82 -3.10 2.11
C ILE A 196 13.35 -1.77 2.62
N PHE A 197 12.69 -0.69 2.18
CA PHE A 197 12.93 0.67 2.64
C PHE A 197 11.67 1.22 3.30
N VAL A 198 11.87 2.07 4.30
CA VAL A 198 10.82 2.90 4.91
C VAL A 198 11.10 4.35 4.53
N THR A 199 10.06 5.09 4.17
CA THR A 199 10.14 6.50 3.79
C THR A 199 9.23 7.36 4.66
N ASP A 200 9.70 8.56 4.97
CA ASP A 200 8.97 9.71 5.50
C ASP A 200 9.50 11.01 4.86
N ASP A 201 9.24 11.18 3.57
CA ASP A 201 9.79 12.30 2.81
C ASP A 201 8.92 13.56 2.94
N PRO A 202 9.53 14.74 3.16
CA PRO A 202 8.83 16.01 2.96
C PRO A 202 8.40 16.16 1.51
N ILE A 203 7.17 16.66 1.30
CA ILE A 203 6.64 16.98 -0.02
C ILE A 203 6.38 18.47 -0.10
N THR A 204 7.01 19.14 -1.07
CA THR A 204 6.94 20.60 -1.23
C THR A 204 6.16 21.03 -2.48
N GLU A 205 5.76 22.30 -2.51
CA GLU A 205 5.02 22.91 -3.65
C GLU A 205 5.86 23.03 -4.92
N SER A 206 7.19 23.14 -4.78
CA SER A 206 8.11 23.28 -5.90
C SER A 206 9.36 22.41 -5.74
N ILE A 207 10.20 22.37 -6.77
CA ILE A 207 11.49 21.66 -6.75
C ILE A 207 12.46 22.19 -5.68
N ASP A 208 12.30 23.44 -5.22
CA ASP A 208 13.13 24.03 -4.17
C ASP A 208 12.77 23.41 -2.81
N LYS A 209 13.76 22.82 -2.14
CA LYS A 209 13.64 22.26 -0.79
C LYS A 209 13.23 23.27 0.28
N ASN A 210 13.41 24.56 0.02
CA ASN A 210 13.00 25.63 0.93
C ASN A 210 11.57 26.13 0.64
N SER A 211 10.92 25.61 -0.42
CA SER A 211 9.52 25.91 -0.67
C SER A 211 8.61 25.25 0.37
N PRO A 212 7.38 25.75 0.57
CA PRO A 212 6.50 25.26 1.63
C PRO A 212 6.31 23.73 1.55
N GLU A 213 6.49 23.06 2.68
CA GLU A 213 6.05 21.67 2.85
C GLU A 213 4.52 21.64 2.92
N ILE A 214 3.91 20.81 2.07
CA ILE A 214 2.45 20.70 1.91
C ILE A 214 1.91 19.30 2.19
N ALA A 215 2.80 18.31 2.27
CA ALA A 215 2.46 16.94 2.59
C ALA A 215 3.69 16.15 3.07
N ARG A 216 3.45 14.92 3.54
CA ARG A 216 4.47 13.90 3.81
C ARG A 216 4.24 12.67 2.92
N GLY A 217 5.31 12.08 2.41
CA GLY A 217 5.29 10.80 1.71
C GLY A 217 5.71 9.68 2.65
N GLN A 218 4.77 8.86 3.10
CA GLN A 218 5.00 7.89 4.18
C GLN A 218 4.64 6.47 3.75
N GLY A 219 5.52 5.51 4.00
CA GLY A 219 5.25 4.11 3.71
C GLY A 219 6.49 3.28 3.43
N ILE A 220 6.39 2.33 2.51
CA ILE A 220 7.46 1.40 2.17
C ILE A 220 7.69 1.24 0.67
N TYR A 221 8.94 0.89 0.38
CA TYR A 221 9.37 0.41 -0.92
C TYR A 221 9.99 -0.98 -0.77
N VAL A 222 9.68 -1.90 -1.68
CA VAL A 222 10.25 -3.25 -1.70
C VAL A 222 10.82 -3.56 -3.07
N THR A 223 12.13 -3.79 -3.18
CA THR A 223 12.76 -4.25 -4.42
C THR A 223 12.31 -5.68 -4.69
N SER A 224 11.30 -5.85 -5.56
CA SER A 224 10.48 -7.06 -5.65
C SER A 224 10.72 -7.86 -6.93
N SER A 225 11.52 -7.37 -7.88
CA SER A 225 11.97 -8.18 -9.00
C SER A 225 13.28 -8.91 -8.69
N LEU A 226 13.39 -10.16 -9.12
CA LEU A 226 14.56 -11.02 -8.88
C LEU A 226 15.86 -10.45 -9.45
N ASP A 227 15.76 -9.65 -10.52
CA ASP A 227 16.87 -8.93 -11.16
C ASP A 227 17.15 -7.54 -10.54
N GLY A 228 16.36 -7.12 -9.54
CA GLY A 228 16.51 -5.83 -8.87
C GLY A 228 16.00 -4.61 -9.64
N ALA A 229 15.44 -4.78 -10.84
CA ALA A 229 15.01 -3.67 -11.70
C ALA A 229 13.74 -2.93 -11.21
N ASN A 230 12.85 -3.59 -10.47
CA ASN A 230 11.55 -3.07 -10.08
C ASN A 230 11.34 -3.04 -8.56
N THR A 231 10.62 -2.02 -8.12
CA THR A 231 10.22 -1.81 -6.74
C THR A 231 8.71 -1.78 -6.64
N LEU A 232 8.15 -2.48 -5.66
CA LEU A 232 6.77 -2.29 -5.23
C LEU A 232 6.71 -1.05 -4.36
N VAL A 233 5.82 -0.12 -4.72
CA VAL A 233 5.50 1.10 -3.97
C VAL A 233 4.24 0.85 -3.15
N LEU A 234 4.29 1.17 -1.85
CA LEU A 234 3.17 1.22 -0.93
C LEU A 234 3.35 2.47 -0.05
N VAL A 235 2.86 3.61 -0.54
CA VAL A 235 3.12 4.92 0.07
C VAL A 235 1.84 5.74 0.13
N SER A 236 1.63 6.45 1.23
CA SER A 236 0.60 7.47 1.38
C SER A 236 1.18 8.86 1.15
N ILE A 237 0.42 9.73 0.47
CA ILE A 237 0.61 11.18 0.51
C ILE A 237 -0.30 11.72 1.60
N VAL A 238 0.28 12.25 2.68
CA VAL A 238 -0.45 12.80 3.84
C VAL A 238 -0.43 14.32 3.75
N PHE A 239 -1.55 14.93 3.37
CA PHE A 239 -1.61 16.37 3.18
C PHE A 239 -1.67 17.14 4.49
N THR A 240 -0.88 18.21 4.57
CA THR A 240 -0.81 19.15 5.70
C THR A 240 -1.09 20.59 5.27
N ASN A 241 -1.22 20.85 3.96
CA ASN A 241 -1.57 22.15 3.43
C ASN A 241 -3.01 22.56 3.79
N ARG A 242 -3.32 23.85 3.66
CA ARG A 242 -4.65 24.38 4.00
C ARG A 242 -5.78 23.72 3.21
N GLU A 243 -5.54 23.38 1.95
CA GLU A 243 -6.59 22.89 1.06
C GLU A 243 -6.99 21.44 1.37
N TYR A 244 -6.02 20.55 1.61
CA TYR A 244 -6.25 19.12 1.76
C TYR A 244 -5.90 18.59 3.16
N ASN A 245 -5.65 19.46 4.14
CA ASN A 245 -5.21 19.08 5.49
C ASN A 245 -5.97 17.87 6.04
N GLY A 246 -5.22 16.84 6.46
CA GLY A 246 -5.75 15.61 7.03
C GLY A 246 -6.26 14.59 6.01
N SER A 247 -6.41 14.96 4.74
CA SER A 247 -6.73 14.02 3.65
C SER A 247 -5.49 13.26 3.21
N THR A 248 -5.69 12.08 2.63
CA THR A 248 -4.61 11.24 2.11
C THR A 248 -4.91 10.72 0.72
N LEU A 249 -3.85 10.40 -0.03
CA LEU A 249 -3.93 9.57 -1.23
C LEU A 249 -3.05 8.33 -1.05
N GLU A 250 -3.59 7.18 -1.40
CA GLU A 250 -2.91 5.89 -1.26
C GLU A 250 -2.34 5.45 -2.61
N ILE A 251 -1.02 5.27 -2.64
CA ILE A 251 -0.26 4.92 -3.84
C ILE A 251 0.20 3.47 -3.75
N GLN A 252 -0.10 2.70 -4.79
CA GLN A 252 0.30 1.30 -4.90
C GLN A 252 0.69 0.97 -6.34
N GLY A 253 1.81 0.27 -6.53
CA GLY A 253 2.15 -0.25 -7.85
C GLY A 253 3.61 -0.62 -8.07
N ARG A 254 3.89 -1.15 -9.26
CA ARG A 254 5.25 -1.48 -9.71
C ARG A 254 5.94 -0.23 -10.28
N SER A 255 7.03 0.19 -9.66
CA SER A 255 7.90 1.25 -10.12
C SER A 255 9.18 0.69 -10.74
N ILE A 256 9.48 1.09 -11.98
CA ILE A 256 10.70 0.70 -12.69
C ILE A 256 11.81 1.67 -12.28
N GLN A 257 12.67 1.27 -11.34
CA GLN A 257 13.51 2.20 -10.57
C GLN A 257 14.38 3.13 -11.43
N LEU A 258 14.91 2.62 -12.54
CA LEU A 258 15.83 3.35 -13.42
C LEU A 258 15.15 3.98 -14.64
N ALA A 259 13.83 3.83 -14.79
CA ALA A 259 13.08 4.53 -15.84
C ALA A 259 12.98 6.02 -15.50
N SER A 260 13.01 6.89 -16.51
CA SER A 260 12.91 8.35 -16.32
C SER A 260 11.58 8.75 -15.67
N VAL A 261 10.48 8.16 -16.12
CA VAL A 261 9.12 8.35 -15.60
C VAL A 261 8.52 7.00 -15.23
N ARG A 262 7.88 6.93 -14.06
CA ARG A 262 7.34 5.69 -13.46
C ARG A 262 5.89 5.93 -13.08
N GLU A 263 4.98 5.18 -13.67
CA GLU A 263 3.55 5.26 -13.36
C GLU A 263 3.16 4.23 -12.30
N VAL A 264 2.35 4.65 -11.34
CA VAL A 264 1.73 3.81 -10.31
C VAL A 264 0.28 4.24 -10.10
N SER A 265 -0.51 3.40 -9.45
CA SER A 265 -1.93 3.67 -9.23
C SER A 265 -2.16 4.48 -7.96
N VAL A 266 -3.12 5.41 -8.04
CA VAL A 266 -3.82 5.94 -6.87
C VAL A 266 -4.98 5.00 -6.62
N VAL A 267 -4.89 4.22 -5.54
CA VAL A 267 -5.84 3.12 -5.26
C VAL A 267 -6.98 3.50 -4.32
N SER A 268 -6.78 4.53 -3.50
CA SER A 268 -7.82 5.09 -2.62
C SER A 268 -7.37 6.44 -2.04
N GLY A 269 -8.19 6.99 -1.14
CA GLY A 269 -7.88 8.20 -0.38
C GLY A 269 -8.88 8.43 0.76
N THR A 270 -8.53 9.35 1.65
CA THR A 270 -9.33 9.73 2.83
C THR A 270 -9.75 11.20 2.76
N GLY A 271 -10.69 11.60 3.63
CA GLY A 271 -11.11 13.00 3.72
C GLY A 271 -11.70 13.53 2.40
N LYS A 272 -11.05 14.53 1.79
CA LYS A 272 -11.47 15.10 0.50
C LYS A 272 -11.28 14.15 -0.69
N PHE A 273 -10.50 13.09 -0.52
CA PHE A 273 -10.21 12.12 -1.57
C PHE A 273 -10.89 10.76 -1.31
N ARG A 274 -12.01 10.73 -0.57
CA ARG A 274 -12.77 9.48 -0.40
C ARG A 274 -13.18 8.92 -1.75
N PHE A 275 -13.03 7.60 -1.89
CA PHE A 275 -13.28 6.86 -3.13
C PHE A 275 -12.40 7.29 -4.31
N ALA A 276 -11.26 7.93 -4.03
CA ALA A 276 -10.29 8.33 -5.04
C ALA A 276 -9.79 7.15 -5.87
N ARG A 277 -9.67 7.38 -7.18
CA ARG A 277 -9.03 6.45 -8.12
C ARG A 277 -8.33 7.21 -9.22
N GLY A 278 -7.16 6.74 -9.63
CA GLY A 278 -6.37 7.42 -10.64
C GLY A 278 -4.96 6.89 -10.75
N TYR A 279 -4.04 7.74 -11.15
CA TYR A 279 -2.64 7.39 -11.32
C TYR A 279 -1.72 8.53 -10.89
N ALA A 280 -0.50 8.16 -10.52
CA ALA A 280 0.59 9.07 -10.27
C ALA A 280 1.79 8.72 -11.15
N THR A 281 2.50 9.73 -11.62
CA THR A 281 3.78 9.55 -12.31
C THR A 281 4.90 10.17 -11.48
N PHE A 282 5.93 9.39 -11.21
CA PHE A 282 7.14 9.83 -10.55
C PHE A 282 8.26 10.06 -11.57
N GLU A 283 8.95 11.19 -11.46
CA GLU A 283 10.12 11.54 -12.26
C GLU A 283 11.23 12.11 -11.39
N THR A 284 12.45 11.59 -11.52
CA THR A 284 13.59 12.08 -10.75
C THR A 284 14.16 13.29 -11.48
N VAL A 285 13.87 14.49 -10.97
CA VAL A 285 14.21 15.76 -11.63
C VAL A 285 15.52 16.35 -11.13
N TYR A 286 16.01 15.88 -9.97
CA TYR A 286 17.30 16.24 -9.41
C TYR A 286 17.88 15.07 -8.62
N LEU A 287 19.20 14.89 -8.68
CA LEU A 287 19.93 13.87 -7.95
C LEU A 287 21.33 14.38 -7.57
N ASP A 288 21.63 14.39 -6.27
CA ASP A 288 22.96 14.57 -5.73
C ASP A 288 23.35 13.32 -4.93
N THR A 289 24.14 12.46 -5.60
CA THR A 289 24.60 11.19 -5.01
C THR A 289 25.63 11.38 -3.90
N SER A 290 26.28 12.54 -3.82
CA SER A 290 27.33 12.79 -2.82
C SER A 290 26.77 12.92 -1.40
N ILE A 291 25.54 13.42 -1.30
CA ILE A 291 24.80 13.60 -0.04
C ILE A 291 23.55 12.70 0.04
N GLY A 292 23.33 11.86 -0.98
CA GLY A 292 22.17 10.97 -1.05
C GLY A 292 20.85 11.73 -1.07
N TYR A 293 20.76 12.83 -1.83
CA TYR A 293 19.57 13.68 -1.92
C TYR A 293 18.99 13.64 -3.33
N SER A 294 17.68 13.44 -3.43
CA SER A 294 16.97 13.45 -4.71
C SER A 294 15.66 14.24 -4.62
N VAL A 295 15.25 14.82 -5.75
CA VAL A 295 13.93 15.45 -5.87
C VAL A 295 13.13 14.68 -6.90
N ILE A 296 11.97 14.19 -6.47
CA ILE A 296 11.07 13.39 -7.29
C ILE A 296 9.80 14.20 -7.54
N ARG A 297 9.58 14.60 -8.79
CA ARG A 297 8.31 15.18 -9.23
C ARG A 297 7.26 14.08 -9.29
N CYS A 298 6.18 14.24 -8.55
CA CYS A 298 5.01 13.39 -8.55
C CYS A 298 3.84 14.15 -9.16
N ASN A 299 3.40 13.76 -10.36
CA ASN A 299 2.17 14.28 -10.94
C ASN A 299 1.04 13.30 -10.68
N VAL A 300 -0.04 13.77 -10.06
CA VAL A 300 -1.21 12.97 -9.73
C VAL A 300 -2.40 13.43 -10.55
N THR A 301 -3.13 12.49 -11.14
CA THR A 301 -4.48 12.70 -11.68
C THR A 301 -5.41 11.76 -10.95
N VAL A 302 -6.38 12.33 -10.24
CA VAL A 302 -7.30 11.57 -9.38
C VAL A 302 -8.74 11.98 -9.63
N LEU A 303 -9.61 10.98 -9.68
CA LEU A 303 -11.06 11.13 -9.73
C LEU A 303 -11.62 10.86 -8.34
N HIS A 304 -12.40 11.81 -7.80
CA HIS A 304 -13.04 11.72 -6.48
C HIS A 304 -14.38 12.47 -6.48
N TYR A 305 -14.98 12.62 -5.29
CA TYR A 305 -16.29 13.26 -5.08
C TYR A 305 -16.16 14.49 -4.19
#